data_AF-A0A4R2IJ45-F1
#
_entry.id   AF-A0A4R2IJ45-F1
#
_cell.length_a   1.000
_cell.length_b   1.000
_cell.length_c   1.000
_cell.angle_alpha   90.00
_cell.angle_beta   90.00
_cell.angle_gamma   90.00
#
_symmetry.space_group_name_H-M   'P 1'
#
loop_
_entity.id
_entity.type
_entity.pdbx_description
1 polymer ?
#
loop_
_entity_poly.entity_id
_entity_poly.type
_entity_poly.pdbx_seq_one_letter_code
_entity_poly.pdbx_strand_id
1 'polypeptide(L)'
;MAPRPEINRTQGLVLVFFAFAWVALVVMLAVSPAVREVTLRRMPGTGTPVIIAFLVGLLGFLIVLAIGVLRRWRWLFWLVLLAFAAGLARVPIAVLELSGRMAPEGPEWYIVVQGVIGVIQMGLAAAMLAGYRRSGPWGV
;
A
#
# COMPACT_ATOMS: atom_id res chain seq x y z
N MET A 1 21.56 -2.86 -27.87
CA MET A 1 21.22 -2.36 -26.51
C MET A 1 19.78 -1.88 -26.53
N ALA A 2 18.86 -2.62 -25.92
CA ALA A 2 17.49 -2.16 -25.78
C ALA A 2 17.47 -0.88 -24.91
N PRO A 3 16.71 0.16 -25.26
CA PRO A 3 16.60 1.36 -24.43
C PRO A 3 16.08 0.92 -23.06
N ARG A 4 16.87 1.13 -22.01
CA ARG A 4 16.39 0.94 -20.64
C ARG A 4 15.25 1.94 -20.47
N PRO A 5 14.03 1.52 -20.12
CA PRO A 5 12.99 2.47 -19.79
C PRO A 5 13.54 3.34 -18.66
N GLU A 6 13.71 4.63 -18.90
CA GLU A 6 14.12 5.58 -17.88
C GLU A 6 12.97 5.70 -16.88
N ILE A 7 12.99 4.80 -15.89
CA ILE A 7 12.06 4.81 -14.78
C ILE A 7 12.35 6.08 -13.99
N ASN A 8 11.40 6.99 -14.00
CA ASN A 8 11.50 8.20 -13.20
C ASN A 8 11.58 7.84 -11.70
N ARG A 9 12.30 8.63 -10.91
CA ARG A 9 12.59 8.34 -9.49
C ARG A 9 11.30 8.12 -8.67
N THR A 10 10.23 8.82 -9.00
CA THR A 10 8.89 8.65 -8.40
C THR A 10 8.20 7.37 -8.84
N GLN A 11 8.30 6.97 -10.11
CA GLN A 11 7.77 5.69 -10.60
C GLN A 11 8.47 4.51 -9.89
N GLY A 12 9.80 4.57 -9.76
CA GLY A 12 10.58 3.56 -9.05
C GLY A 12 10.18 3.43 -7.58
N LEU A 13 10.01 4.56 -6.87
CA LEU A 13 9.57 4.58 -5.47
C LEU A 13 8.19 3.94 -5.27
N VAL A 14 7.22 4.25 -6.13
CA VAL A 14 5.87 3.67 -6.06
C VAL A 14 5.90 2.16 -6.33
N LEU A 15 6.67 1.71 -7.32
CA LEU A 15 6.80 0.30 -7.66
C LEU A 15 7.48 -0.50 -6.54
N VAL A 16 8.56 0.03 -5.98
CA VAL A 16 9.25 -0.58 -4.82
C VAL A 16 8.30 -0.66 -3.63
N PHE A 17 7.52 0.40 -3.38
CA PHE A 17 6.52 0.40 -2.30
C PHE A 17 5.43 -0.66 -2.52
N PHE A 18 4.90 -0.80 -3.74
CA PHE A 18 3.91 -1.85 -4.04
C PHE A 18 4.47 -3.25 -3.87
N ALA A 19 5.68 -3.51 -4.35
CA ALA A 19 6.35 -4.79 -4.17
C ALA A 19 6.59 -5.08 -2.68
N PHE A 20 7.10 -4.10 -1.93
CA PHE A 20 7.32 -4.22 -0.49
C PHE A 20 6.02 -4.49 0.27
N ALA A 21 4.95 -3.75 -0.03
CA ALA A 21 3.64 -3.93 0.60
C ALA A 21 3.08 -5.33 0.36
N TRP A 22 3.25 -5.86 -0.86
CA TRP A 22 2.82 -7.22 -1.19
C TRP A 22 3.62 -8.27 -0.39
N VAL A 23 4.95 -8.17 -0.38
CA VAL A 23 5.80 -9.10 0.38
C VAL A 23 5.50 -9.02 1.87
N ALA A 24 5.37 -7.83 2.43
CA ALA A 24 5.04 -7.63 3.85
C ALA A 24 3.69 -8.27 4.22
N LEU A 25 2.69 -8.15 3.34
CA LEU A 25 1.39 -8.80 3.55
C LEU A 25 1.50 -10.33 3.56
N VAL A 26 2.22 -10.91 2.59
CA VAL A 26 2.43 -12.36 2.52
C VAL A 26 3.14 -12.86 3.77
N VAL A 27 4.20 -12.17 4.19
CA VAL A 27 4.95 -12.51 5.42
C VAL A 27 4.05 -12.39 6.66
N MET A 28 3.28 -11.32 6.81
CA MET A 28 2.36 -11.17 7.94
C MET A 28 1.32 -12.29 8.02
N LEU A 29 0.72 -12.68 6.90
CA LEU A 29 -0.25 -13.77 6.85
C LEU A 29 0.39 -15.14 7.13
N ALA A 30 1.63 -15.35 6.69
CA ALA A 30 2.37 -16.57 6.93
C ALA A 30 2.79 -16.71 8.40
N VAL A 31 3.30 -15.63 9.00
CA VAL A 31 3.96 -15.65 10.32
C VAL A 31 2.98 -15.45 11.48
N SER A 32 1.87 -14.71 11.30
CA SER A 32 0.99 -14.36 12.41
C SER A 32 -0.42 -14.96 12.28
N PRO A 33 -0.79 -15.95 13.12
CA PRO A 33 -2.17 -16.45 13.18
C PRO A 33 -3.15 -15.35 13.66
N ALA A 34 -2.72 -14.44 14.54
CA ALA A 34 -3.54 -13.33 15.01
C ALA A 34 -3.92 -12.34 13.87
N VAL A 35 -2.97 -12.01 12.97
CA VAL A 35 -3.28 -11.17 11.79
C VAL A 35 -4.19 -11.93 10.82
N ARG A 36 -4.00 -13.24 10.69
CA ARG A 36 -4.86 -14.10 9.88
C ARG A 36 -6.29 -14.08 10.40
N GLU A 37 -6.50 -14.18 11.72
CA GLU A 37 -7.82 -14.11 12.36
C GLU A 37 -8.52 -12.76 12.19
N VAL A 38 -7.80 -11.65 12.36
CA VAL A 38 -8.33 -10.29 12.12
C VAL A 38 -8.73 -10.11 10.66
N THR A 39 -7.90 -10.60 9.73
CA THR A 39 -8.18 -10.53 8.29
C THR A 39 -9.36 -11.44 7.91
N LEU A 40 -9.43 -12.63 8.48
CA LEU A 40 -10.51 -13.60 8.28
C LEU A 40 -11.84 -13.08 8.83
N ARG A 41 -11.86 -12.37 9.98
CA ARG A 41 -13.08 -11.73 10.49
C ARG A 41 -13.69 -10.72 9.51
N ARG A 42 -12.86 -10.09 8.68
CA ARG A 42 -13.30 -9.10 7.67
C ARG A 42 -13.71 -9.72 6.34
N MET A 43 -13.42 -11.00 6.09
CA MET A 43 -13.74 -11.68 4.82
C MET A 43 -14.88 -12.68 5.00
N PRO A 44 -15.96 -12.61 4.20
CA PRO A 44 -16.99 -13.64 4.18
C PRO A 44 -16.44 -14.89 3.47
N GLY A 45 -15.89 -15.84 4.24
CA GLY A 45 -15.39 -17.12 3.72
C GLY A 45 -14.08 -17.57 4.39
N THR A 46 -14.18 -18.52 5.30
CA THR A 46 -13.10 -18.92 6.23
C THR A 46 -12.15 -20.00 5.68
N GLY A 47 -11.85 -19.99 4.37
CA GLY A 47 -11.07 -21.04 3.72
C GLY A 47 -9.70 -20.60 3.19
N THR A 48 -8.67 -21.44 3.34
CA THR A 48 -7.37 -21.33 2.64
C THR A 48 -7.49 -20.96 1.15
N PRO A 49 -8.41 -21.53 0.34
CA PRO A 49 -8.56 -21.12 -1.06
C PRO A 49 -9.03 -19.67 -1.24
N VAL A 50 -9.82 -19.11 -0.31
CA VAL A 50 -10.26 -17.71 -0.36
C VAL A 50 -9.07 -16.77 -0.13
N ILE A 51 -8.19 -17.10 0.82
CA ILE A 51 -6.96 -16.34 1.10
C ILE A 51 -6.05 -16.35 -0.13
N ILE A 52 -5.86 -17.51 -0.76
CA ILE A 52 -5.03 -17.65 -1.96
C ILE A 52 -5.63 -16.84 -3.12
N ALA A 53 -6.93 -16.98 -3.37
CA ALA A 53 -7.62 -16.22 -4.42
C ALA A 53 -7.50 -14.69 -4.19
N PHE A 54 -7.61 -14.24 -2.94
CA PHE A 54 -7.40 -12.84 -2.57
C PHE A 54 -5.97 -12.39 -2.84
N LEU A 55 -4.95 -13.17 -2.44
CA LEU A 55 -3.54 -12.84 -2.68
C LEU A 55 -3.20 -12.77 -4.16
N VAL A 56 -3.72 -13.71 -4.95
CA VAL A 56 -3.53 -13.74 -6.41
C VAL A 56 -4.26 -12.56 -7.07
N GLY A 57 -5.50 -12.28 -6.66
CA GLY A 57 -6.26 -11.13 -7.14
C GLY A 57 -5.57 -9.81 -6.81
N LEU A 58 -5.06 -9.67 -5.59
CA LEU A 58 -4.29 -8.51 -5.16
C LEU A 58 -2.99 -8.37 -5.94
N LEU A 59 -2.25 -9.47 -6.18
CA LEU A 59 -1.05 -9.45 -7.01
C LEU A 59 -1.37 -8.98 -8.44
N GLY A 60 -2.43 -9.52 -9.05
CA GLY A 60 -2.88 -9.11 -10.37
C GLY A 60 -3.25 -7.63 -10.42
N PHE A 61 -3.97 -7.14 -9.41
CA PHE A 61 -4.30 -5.72 -9.27
C PHE A 61 -3.06 -4.84 -9.16
N LEU A 62 -2.06 -5.24 -8.37
CA LEU A 62 -0.78 -4.53 -8.26
C LEU A 62 0.01 -4.54 -9.56
N ILE A 63 -0.04 -5.62 -10.35
CA ILE A 63 0.58 -5.68 -11.68
C ILE A 63 -0.10 -4.70 -12.64
N VAL A 64 -1.43 -4.64 -12.66
CA VAL A 64 -2.17 -3.67 -13.48
C VAL A 64 -1.82 -2.24 -13.09
N LEU A 65 -1.76 -1.96 -11.79
CA LEU A 65 -1.27 -0.68 -11.24
C LEU A 65 0.15 -0.39 -11.72
N ALA A 66 1.08 -1.33 -11.61
CA ALA A 66 2.46 -1.17 -12.05
C ALA A 66 2.55 -0.85 -13.55
N ILE A 67 1.80 -1.56 -14.39
CA ILE A 67 1.72 -1.30 -15.82
C ILE A 67 1.19 0.12 -16.07
N GLY A 68 0.15 0.53 -15.36
CA GLY A 68 -0.43 1.84 -15.53
C GLY A 68 0.43 3.00 -15.02
N VAL A 69 1.24 2.76 -13.98
CA VAL A 69 2.32 3.65 -13.52
C VAL A 69 3.38 3.79 -14.62
N LEU A 70 3.86 2.68 -15.19
CA LEU A 70 4.85 2.68 -16.26
C LEU A 70 4.33 3.35 -17.55
N ARG A 71 3.06 3.11 -17.88
CA ARG A 71 2.35 3.71 -19.02
C ARG A 71 1.90 5.15 -18.76
N ARG A 72 2.27 5.73 -17.61
CA ARG A 72 2.04 7.12 -17.21
C ARG A 72 0.57 7.55 -17.30
N TRP A 73 -0.35 6.68 -16.91
CA TRP A 73 -1.77 7.02 -16.91
C TRP A 73 -2.05 8.16 -15.94
N ARG A 74 -2.59 9.27 -16.46
CA ARG A 74 -2.91 10.46 -15.66
C ARG A 74 -3.94 10.16 -14.56
N TRP A 75 -4.89 9.28 -14.83
CA TRP A 75 -5.90 8.83 -13.86
C TRP A 75 -5.28 8.05 -12.71
N LEU A 76 -4.31 7.16 -12.99
CA LEU A 76 -3.65 6.38 -11.95
C LEU A 76 -2.75 7.23 -11.06
N PHE A 77 -2.17 8.31 -11.58
CA PHE A 77 -1.45 9.27 -10.74
C PHE A 77 -2.35 9.80 -9.62
N TRP A 78 -3.56 10.26 -9.98
CA TRP A 78 -4.52 10.78 -9.00
C TRP A 78 -5.05 9.71 -8.07
N LEU A 79 -5.35 8.50 -8.58
CA LEU A 79 -5.81 7.39 -7.74
C LEU A 79 -4.76 6.96 -6.72
N VAL A 80 -3.49 6.85 -7.13
CA VAL A 80 -2.39 6.48 -6.23
C VAL A 80 -2.10 7.60 -5.23
N LEU A 81 -2.10 8.86 -5.68
CA LEU A 81 -1.94 10.01 -4.79
C LEU A 81 -3.05 10.06 -3.73
N LEU A 82 -4.30 9.86 -4.13
CA LEU A 82 -5.45 9.84 -3.22
C LEU A 82 -5.37 8.64 -2.27
N ALA A 83 -4.98 7.46 -2.75
CA ALA A 83 -4.82 6.26 -1.93
C ALA A 83 -3.71 6.42 -0.88
N PHE A 84 -2.58 7.03 -1.25
CA PHE A 84 -1.50 7.31 -0.31
C PHE A 84 -1.85 8.45 0.65
N ALA A 85 -2.59 9.46 0.20
CA ALA A 85 -3.15 10.49 1.07
C ALA A 85 -4.17 9.91 2.07
N ALA A 86 -4.99 8.93 1.67
CA ALA A 86 -5.87 8.20 2.58
C ALA A 86 -5.08 7.39 3.62
N GLY A 87 -3.82 7.02 3.31
CA GLY A 87 -2.86 6.50 4.27
C GLY A 87 -2.65 7.41 5.50
N LEU A 88 -2.86 8.73 5.36
CA LEU A 88 -2.86 9.67 6.48
C LEU A 88 -3.88 9.29 7.55
N ALA A 89 -5.05 8.76 7.17
CA ALA A 89 -6.09 8.38 8.12
C ALA A 89 -5.65 7.22 9.03
N ARG A 90 -4.67 6.40 8.61
CA ARG A 90 -4.13 5.31 9.43
C ARG A 90 -3.34 5.82 10.64
N VAL A 91 -2.71 6.98 10.54
CA VAL A 91 -1.93 7.58 11.64
C VAL A 91 -2.81 7.98 12.83
N PRO A 92 -3.89 8.79 12.67
CA PRO A 92 -4.78 9.12 13.78
C PRO A 92 -5.56 7.90 14.28
N ILE A 93 -5.91 6.94 13.42
CA ILE A 93 -6.55 5.69 13.87
C ILE A 93 -5.59 4.92 14.80
N ALA A 94 -4.33 4.73 14.40
CA ALA A 94 -3.33 4.06 15.24
C ALA A 94 -3.11 4.79 16.58
N VAL A 95 -3.07 6.12 16.57
CA VAL A 95 -2.98 6.93 17.80
C VAL A 95 -4.21 6.75 18.69
N LEU A 96 -5.42 6.69 18.09
CA LEU A 96 -6.66 6.48 18.82
C LEU A 96 -6.72 5.10 19.48
N GLU A 97 -6.31 4.05 18.76
CA GLU A 97 -6.25 2.68 19.30
C GLU A 97 -5.19 2.54 20.39
N LEU A 98 -3.97 3.07 20.19
CA LEU A 98 -2.89 3.04 21.19
C LEU A 98 -3.22 3.90 22.43
N SER A 99 -4.04 4.94 22.27
CA SER A 99 -4.50 5.78 23.39
C SER A 99 -5.69 5.16 24.16
N GLY A 100 -6.15 3.97 23.78
CA GLY A 100 -7.28 3.28 24.41
C GLY A 100 -8.64 3.91 24.15
N ARG A 101 -8.74 4.86 23.19
CA ARG A 101 -10.00 5.51 22.81
C ARG A 101 -10.80 4.70 21.77
N MET A 102 -10.18 3.70 21.16
CA MET A 102 -10.81 2.74 20.25
C MET A 102 -10.36 1.33 20.61
N ALA A 103 -11.25 0.35 20.43
CA ALA A 103 -10.92 -1.06 20.66
C ALA A 103 -9.82 -1.49 19.68
N PRO A 104 -8.69 -2.07 20.15
CA PRO A 104 -7.61 -2.52 19.28
C PRO A 104 -8.14 -3.54 18.25
N GLU A 105 -7.98 -3.25 16.96
CA GLU A 105 -8.37 -4.19 15.90
C GLU A 105 -7.41 -5.38 15.78
N GLY A 106 -6.26 -5.32 16.44
CA GLY A 106 -5.27 -6.39 16.48
C GLY A 106 -4.22 -6.16 17.56
N PRO A 107 -3.18 -7.01 17.60
CA PRO A 107 -2.06 -6.86 18.55
C PRO A 107 -1.36 -5.50 18.40
N GLU A 108 -0.85 -4.94 19.49
CA GLU A 108 -0.24 -3.59 19.50
C GLU A 108 0.89 -3.41 18.46
N TRP A 109 1.69 -4.45 18.21
CA TRP A 109 2.74 -4.41 17.20
C TRP A 109 2.20 -4.23 15.76
N TYR A 110 0.99 -4.74 15.48
CA TYR A 110 0.32 -4.57 14.19
C TYR A 110 -0.10 -3.11 13.98
N ILE A 111 -0.59 -2.48 15.04
CA ILE A 111 -0.99 -1.07 15.06
C ILE A 111 0.23 -0.17 14.80
N VAL A 112 1.36 -0.46 15.45
CA VAL A 112 2.63 0.27 15.23
C VAL A 112 3.10 0.13 13.78
N VAL A 113 3.10 -1.09 13.23
CA VAL A 113 3.50 -1.31 11.83
C VAL A 113 2.56 -0.59 10.86
N GLN A 114 1.24 -0.61 11.11
CA GLN A 114 0.28 0.16 10.30
C GLN A 114 0.54 1.67 10.34
N GLY A 115 0.85 2.21 11.52
CA GLY A 115 1.21 3.62 11.69
C GLY A 115 2.45 3.99 10.88
N VAL A 116 3.51 3.18 10.96
CA VAL A 116 4.76 3.37 10.19
C VAL A 116 4.49 3.33 8.69
N ILE A 117 3.67 2.39 8.22
CA ILE A 117 3.25 2.31 6.80
C ILE A 117 2.51 3.59 6.39
N GLY A 118 1.62 4.11 7.24
CA GLY A 118 0.91 5.37 7.00
C GLY A 118 1.86 6.57 6.84
N VAL A 119 2.90 6.65 7.68
CA VAL A 119 3.94 7.69 7.57
C VAL A 119 4.73 7.57 6.26
N ILE A 120 5.08 6.34 5.85
CA ILE A 120 5.76 6.10 4.56
C ILE A 120 4.86 6.51 3.39
N GLN A 121 3.56 6.15 3.44
CA GLN A 121 2.59 6.55 2.42
C GLN A 121 2.45 8.08 2.33
N MET A 122 2.48 8.77 3.47
CA MET A 122 2.49 10.24 3.51
C MET A 122 3.73 10.81 2.79
N GLY A 123 4.91 10.27 3.09
CA GLY A 123 6.16 10.68 2.44
C GLY A 123 6.12 10.47 0.92
N LEU A 124 5.55 9.35 0.47
CA LEU A 124 5.36 9.04 -0.95
C LEU A 124 4.35 9.99 -1.61
N ALA A 125 3.22 10.28 -0.96
CA ALA A 125 2.23 11.24 -1.46
C ALA A 125 2.85 12.64 -1.62
N ALA A 126 3.64 13.09 -0.63
CA ALA A 126 4.35 14.35 -0.70
C ALA A 126 5.39 14.38 -1.84
N ALA A 127 6.14 13.29 -2.02
CA ALA A 127 7.09 13.15 -3.13
C ALA A 127 6.41 13.16 -4.50
N MET A 128 5.25 12.50 -4.64
CA MET A 128 4.43 12.53 -5.86
C MET A 128 3.90 13.94 -6.15
N LEU A 129 3.42 14.66 -5.13
CA LEU A 129 2.93 16.03 -5.28
C LEU A 129 4.05 17.02 -5.63
N ALA A 130 5.23 16.87 -5.02
CA ALA A 130 6.41 17.66 -5.34
C ALA A 130 6.89 17.42 -6.78
N GLY A 131 6.85 16.16 -7.25
CA GLY A 131 7.12 15.81 -8.65
C GLY A 131 6.09 16.41 -9.61
N TYR A 132 4.81 16.36 -9.26
CA TYR A 132 3.73 16.95 -10.05
C TYR A 132 3.91 18.46 -10.26
N ARG A 133 4.29 19.20 -9.22
CA ARG A 133 4.52 20.66 -9.31
C ARG A 133 5.68 21.03 -10.23
N ARG A 134 6.65 20.14 -10.44
CA ARG A 134 7.85 20.41 -11.26
C ARG A 134 7.68 20.07 -12.73
N SER A 135 7.04 18.93 -13.04
CA SER A 135 7.01 18.42 -14.42
C SER A 135 5.66 17.76 -14.81
N GLY A 136 4.61 17.97 -14.03
CA GLY A 136 3.27 17.43 -14.29
C GLY A 136 3.13 15.95 -13.88
N PRO A 137 2.02 15.28 -14.28
CA PRO A 137 1.75 13.89 -13.90
C PRO A 137 2.89 12.96 -14.35
N TRP A 138 3.48 12.22 -13.41
CA TRP A 138 4.65 11.33 -13.64
C TRP A 138 5.95 12.03 -14.07
N GLY A 139 6.05 13.33 -13.78
CA GLY A 139 6.94 14.34 -14.36
C GLY A 139 8.32 13.90 -14.85
N VAL A 140 8.52 14.04 -16.16
CA VAL A 140 9.79 13.87 -16.89
C VAL A 140 10.73 15.04 -16.61
#